data_AF-A0A4Y4DWG7-F1
#
_entry.id   AF-A0A4Y4DWG7-F1
#
_cell.length_a   1.000
_cell.length_b   1.000
_cell.length_c   1.000
_cell.angle_alpha   90.00
_cell.angle_beta   90.00
_cell.angle_gamma   90.00
#
_symmetry.space_group_name_H-M   'P 1'
#
loop_
_entity.id
_entity.type
_entity.pdbx_description
1 polymer ?
#
loop_
_entity_poly.entity_id
_entity_poly.type
_entity_poly.pdbx_seq_one_letter_code
_entity_poly.pdbx_strand_id
1 'polypeptide(L)'
;MDRMTTDGGIRRTISDLVAQERELREQLAQGEITGGQEHERLRAIEVELDQCWDLLRQRDAAREFGSDPDAATVRDPGTVENYLD
;
A
#
# COMPACT_ATOMS: atom_id res chain seq x y z
N MET A 1 -1.64 -0.55 -18.36
CA MET A 1 -1.83 -1.70 -17.46
C MET A 1 -1.87 -1.18 -16.05
N ASP A 2 -2.97 -1.42 -15.35
CA ASP A 2 -3.12 -1.14 -13.94
C ASP A 2 -2.00 -1.85 -13.16
N ARG A 3 -1.25 -1.11 -12.32
CA ARG A 3 -0.06 -1.66 -11.65
C ARG A 3 -0.42 -2.68 -10.56
N MET A 4 -1.70 -2.80 -10.19
CA MET A 4 -2.17 -3.65 -9.09
C MET A 4 -2.81 -4.97 -9.56
N THR A 5 -2.89 -5.22 -10.87
CA THR A 5 -3.53 -6.43 -11.42
C THR A 5 -2.64 -7.68 -11.39
N THR A 6 -1.33 -7.53 -11.16
CA THR A 6 -0.38 -8.65 -11.15
C THR A 6 0.44 -8.68 -9.87
N ASP A 7 0.80 -9.89 -9.41
CA ASP A 7 1.61 -10.08 -8.20
C ASP A 7 2.93 -9.31 -8.26
N GLY A 8 3.57 -9.28 -9.45
CA GLY A 8 4.80 -8.52 -9.69
C GLY A 8 4.59 -7.01 -9.64
N GLY A 9 3.43 -6.52 -10.10
CA GLY A 9 3.04 -5.13 -9.98
C GLY A 9 2.80 -4.72 -8.53
N ILE A 10 2.05 -5.53 -7.77
CA ILE A 10 1.80 -5.32 -6.34
C ILE A 10 3.11 -5.28 -5.54
N ARG A 11 4.02 -6.22 -5.78
CA ARG A 11 5.35 -6.24 -5.13
C ARG A 11 6.19 -5.01 -5.46
N ARG A 12 6.07 -4.47 -6.67
CA ARG A 12 6.73 -3.23 -7.06
C ARG A 12 6.15 -2.05 -6.30
N THR A 13 4.83 -1.95 -6.18
CA THR A 13 4.17 -0.92 -5.36
C THR A 13 4.61 -0.99 -3.90
N ILE A 14 4.64 -2.18 -3.30
CA ILE A 14 5.17 -2.37 -1.93
C ILE A 14 6.60 -1.84 -1.81
N SER A 15 7.46 -2.13 -2.78
CA SER A 15 8.85 -1.67 -2.78
C SER A 15 8.97 -0.14 -2.88
N ASP A 16 8.10 0.49 -3.67
CA ASP A 16 8.02 1.94 -3.83
C ASP A 16 7.55 2.62 -2.52
N LEU A 17 6.49 2.07 -1.90
CA LEU A 17 5.98 2.52 -0.60
C LEU A 17 7.03 2.44 0.51
N VAL A 18 7.81 1.34 0.57
CA VAL A 18 8.91 1.19 1.53
C VAL A 18 10.05 2.19 1.24
N ALA A 19 10.30 2.54 -0.02
CA ALA A 19 11.26 3.58 -0.36
C ALA A 19 10.77 4.97 0.10
N GLN A 20 9.48 5.27 -0.06
CA GLN A 20 8.87 6.50 0.44
C GLN A 20 8.93 6.59 1.98
N GLU A 21 8.73 5.49 2.71
CA GLU A 21 8.90 5.45 4.17
C GLU A 21 10.32 5.88 4.57
N ARG A 22 11.34 5.33 3.88
CA ARG A 22 12.74 5.67 4.13
C ARG A 22 13.01 7.14 3.86
N GLU A 23 12.51 7.66 2.73
CA GLU A 23 12.66 9.07 2.38
C GLU A 23 12.01 9.99 3.44
N LEU A 24 10.84 9.64 3.97
CA LEU A 24 10.21 10.37 5.06
C LEU A 24 11.06 10.38 6.32
N ARG A 25 11.67 9.24 6.68
CA ARG A 25 12.59 9.19 7.83
C ARG A 25 13.83 10.03 7.60
N GLU A 26 14.37 10.06 6.38
CA GLU A 26 15.50 10.90 6.01
C GLU A 26 15.14 12.39 6.09
N GLN A 27 13.99 12.79 5.55
CA GLN A 27 13.47 14.16 5.64
C GLN A 27 13.27 14.58 7.10
N LEU A 28 12.74 13.70 7.96
CA LEU A 28 12.58 13.97 9.39
C LEU A 28 13.94 14.14 10.08
N ALA A 29 14.91 13.27 9.76
CA ALA A 29 16.26 13.34 10.31
C ALA A 29 17.00 14.61 9.88
N GLN A 30 16.73 15.11 8.67
CA GLN A 30 17.25 16.38 8.15
C GLN A 30 16.49 17.61 8.69
N GLY A 31 15.34 17.40 9.34
CA GLY A 31 14.48 18.48 9.84
C GLY A 31 13.67 19.17 8.74
N GLU A 32 13.52 18.54 7.56
CA GLU A 32 12.71 19.04 6.45
C GLU A 32 11.20 18.89 6.73
N ILE A 33 10.83 17.86 7.51
CA ILE A 33 9.46 17.63 7.97
C ILE A 33 9.40 17.51 9.49
N THR A 34 8.24 17.82 10.05
CA THR A 34 7.98 17.58 11.47
C THR A 34 7.54 16.14 11.71
N GLY A 35 7.71 15.64 12.93
CA GLY A 35 7.26 14.29 13.30
C GLY A 35 5.76 14.07 13.08
N GLY A 36 4.93 15.12 13.19
CA GLY A 36 3.50 15.03 12.86
C GLY A 36 3.23 14.82 11.37
N GLN A 37 3.95 15.52 10.50
CA GLN A 37 3.85 15.35 9.05
C GLN A 37 4.41 14.01 8.58
N GLU A 38 5.48 13.53 9.21
CA GLU A 38 5.99 12.18 8.98
C GLU A 38 4.91 11.15 9.31
N HIS A 39 4.30 11.25 10.49
CA HIS A 39 3.28 10.30 10.95
C HIS A 39 2.03 10.25 10.06
N GLU A 40 1.55 11.40 9.58
CA GLU A 40 0.39 11.48 8.69
C GLU A 40 0.66 10.76 7.37
N ARG A 41 1.83 11.02 6.77
CA ARG A 41 2.25 10.37 5.51
C ARG A 41 2.56 8.89 5.71
N LEU A 42 3.19 8.54 6.84
CA LEU A 42 3.48 7.15 7.20
C LEU A 42 2.19 6.34 7.30
N ARG A 43 1.14 6.88 7.92
CA ARG A 43 -0.17 6.21 7.99
C ARG A 43 -0.76 5.92 6.62
N ALA A 44 -0.68 6.85 5.69
CA ALA A 44 -1.16 6.62 4.32
C ALA A 44 -0.40 5.47 3.65
N ILE A 45 0.93 5.47 3.79
CA ILE A 45 1.81 4.40 3.27
C ILE A 45 1.48 3.05 3.92
N GLU A 46 1.28 3.00 5.23
CA GLU A 46 0.92 1.78 5.96
C GLU A 46 -0.43 1.21 5.47
N VAL A 47 -1.42 2.08 5.24
CA VAL A 47 -2.72 1.68 4.71
C VAL A 47 -2.60 1.11 3.30
N GLU A 48 -1.79 1.72 2.42
CA GLU A 48 -1.56 1.17 1.08
C GLU A 48 -0.78 -0.14 1.09
N LEU A 49 0.19 -0.30 2.02
CA LEU A 49 0.92 -1.54 2.21
C LEU A 49 -0.02 -2.67 2.65
N ASP A 50 -0.91 -2.41 3.60
CA ASP A 50 -1.89 -3.39 4.07
C ASP A 50 -2.80 -3.85 2.91
N GLN A 51 -3.29 -2.92 2.08
CA GLN A 51 -4.07 -3.26 0.89
C GLN A 51 -3.29 -4.13 -0.10
N CYS A 52 -2.02 -3.80 -0.36
CA CYS A 52 -1.16 -4.60 -1.23
C CYS A 52 -0.96 -6.03 -0.69
N TRP A 53 -0.76 -6.17 0.62
CA TRP A 53 -0.60 -7.47 1.25
C TRP A 53 -1.90 -8.28 1.27
N ASP A 54 -3.04 -7.64 1.54
CA ASP A 54 -4.35 -8.29 1.51
C ASP A 54 -4.68 -8.81 0.10
N LEU A 55 -4.37 -8.03 -0.94
CA LEU A 55 -4.52 -8.46 -2.33
C LEU A 55 -3.67 -9.67 -2.68
N LEU A 56 -2.40 -9.68 -2.28
CA LEU A 56 -1.55 -10.85 -2.50
C LEU A 56 -2.14 -12.09 -1.81
N ARG A 57 -2.64 -11.93 -0.58
CA ARG A 57 -3.28 -13.02 0.16
C ARG A 57 -4.58 -13.49 -0.50
N GLN A 58 -5.43 -12.59 -0.97
CA GLN A 58 -6.66 -12.93 -1.69
C GLN A 58 -6.35 -13.72 -2.98
N ARG A 59 -5.31 -13.30 -3.71
CA ARG A 59 -4.85 -13.98 -4.93
C ARG A 59 -4.26 -15.35 -4.64
N ASP A 60 -3.52 -15.49 -3.55
CA ASP A 60 -2.97 -16.76 -3.10
C ASP A 60 -4.07 -17.75 -2.71
N ALA A 61 -5.07 -17.28 -1.94
CA ALA A 61 -6.24 -18.06 -1.60
C ALA A 61 -7.06 -18.45 -2.85
N ALA A 62 -7.28 -17.53 -3.80
CA ALA A 62 -7.97 -17.84 -5.05
C ALA A 62 -7.26 -18.97 -5.81
N ARG A 63 -5.93 -18.95 -5.90
CA ARG A 63 -5.14 -20.03 -6.51
C ARG A 63 -5.27 -21.35 -5.76
N GLU A 64 -5.25 -21.32 -4.43
CA GLU A 64 -5.38 -22.52 -3.59
C GLU A 64 -6.76 -23.18 -3.75
N PHE A 65 -7.82 -22.39 -3.83
CA PHE A 65 -9.20 -22.88 -3.99
C PHE A 65 -9.64 -23.07 -5.45
N GLY A 66 -8.74 -22.89 -6.43
CA GLY A 66 -9.03 -23.04 -7.86
C GLY A 66 -9.98 -21.98 -8.43
N SER A 67 -10.10 -20.84 -7.75
CA SER A 67 -10.85 -19.66 -8.18
C SER A 67 -9.94 -18.72 -8.99
N ASP A 68 -10.55 -17.81 -9.75
CA ASP A 68 -9.79 -16.92 -10.64
C ASP A 68 -9.03 -15.85 -9.82
N PRO A 69 -7.69 -15.82 -9.85
CA PRO A 69 -6.91 -14.84 -9.09
C PRO A 69 -6.98 -13.43 -9.68
N ASP A 70 -7.42 -13.27 -10.92
CA ASP A 70 -7.64 -11.95 -11.54
C ASP A 70 -8.97 -11.33 -11.09
N ALA A 71 -9.89 -12.14 -10.55
CA ALA A 71 -11.12 -11.65 -9.92
C ALA A 71 -10.88 -11.00 -8.53
N ALA A 72 -9.67 -11.15 -7.95
CA ALA A 72 -9.28 -10.46 -6.73
C ALA A 72 -9.05 -8.97 -7.04
N THR A 73 -10.11 -8.17 -6.88
CA THR A 73 -10.08 -6.72 -7.03
C THR A 73 -9.60 -6.07 -5.73
N VAL A 74 -8.75 -5.04 -5.85
CA VAL A 74 -8.43 -4.11 -4.75
C VAL A 74 -9.76 -3.65 -4.19
N ARG A 75 -10.04 -3.94 -2.91
CA ARG A 75 -11.23 -3.40 -2.27
C ARG A 75 -11.11 -1.89 -2.36
N ASP A 76 -11.97 -1.28 -3.17
CA ASP A 76 -11.90 0.14 -3.51
C ASP A 76 -11.73 0.96 -2.23
N PRO A 77 -10.71 1.85 -2.14
CA PRO A 77 -10.47 2.65 -0.94
C PRO A 77 -11.59 3.67 -0.65
N GLY A 78 -12.67 3.70 -1.44
CA GLY A 78 -13.86 4.53 -1.27
C GLY A 78 -14.69 4.33 0.02
N THR A 79 -14.14 3.74 1.09
CA THR A 79 -14.75 3.78 2.43
C THR A 79 -13.73 3.93 3.56
N VAL A 80 -12.62 4.63 3.30
CA VAL A 80 -11.97 5.40 4.36
C VAL A 80 -12.14 6.87 4.01
N GLU A 81 -13.39 7.29 4.03
CA GLU A 81 -13.69 8.69 4.28
C GLU A 81 -12.94 9.10 5.55
N ASN A 82 -12.24 10.22 5.45
CA ASN A 82 -11.88 11.10 6.55
C ASN A 82 -10.64 10.71 7.40
N TYR A 83 -9.46 11.04 6.88
CA TYR A 83 -8.37 11.57 7.72
C TYR A 83 -7.68 12.75 7.02
N LEU A 84 -8.48 13.79 6.75
CA LEU A 84 -8.01 15.16 6.65
C LEU A 84 -9.03 16.03 7.40
N ASP A 85 -8.82 16.15 8.71
CA ASP A 85 -9.19 17.33 9.52
C ASP A 85 -8.01 17.67 10.42
#